data_AF-A0AAU5ZM77-F1
#
_entry.id   AF-A0AAU5ZM77-F1
#
_cell.length_a   1.000
_cell.length_b   1.000
_cell.length_c   1.000
_cell.angle_alpha   90.00
_cell.angle_beta   90.00
_cell.angle_gamma   90.00
#
_symmetry.space_group_name_H-M   'P 1'
#
loop_
_entity.id
_entity.type
_entity.pdbx_description
1 polymer ?
#
loop_
_entity_poly.entity_id
_entity_poly.type
_entity_poly.pdbx_seq_one_letter_code
_entity_poly.pdbx_strand_id
1 'polypeptide(L)'
;MSVRPQADRPGIQYRSAADLDLAHLLAEVRSARAADRLARSAGRRDDTFRSDSGRLAASLLAYAKALEGYRLPVPRAIRDELRLRRKLS
;
A
#
# COMPACT_ATOMS: atom_id res chain seq x y z
N MET A 1 22.56 -20.54 39.83
CA MET A 1 22.03 -20.82 38.49
C MET A 1 22.13 -19.56 37.65
N SER A 2 22.93 -19.58 36.58
CA SER A 2 23.26 -18.39 35.79
C SER A 2 22.26 -18.24 34.65
N VAL A 3 21.31 -17.30 34.78
CA VAL A 3 20.39 -16.95 33.70
C VAL A 3 21.12 -15.95 32.80
N ARG A 4 21.56 -16.38 31.62
CA ARG A 4 22.14 -15.48 30.62
C ARG A 4 21.00 -14.59 30.07
N PRO A 5 21.15 -13.26 30.00
CA PRO A 5 20.19 -12.42 29.31
C PRO A 5 20.25 -12.77 27.83
N GLN A 6 19.15 -13.30 27.33
CA GLN A 6 18.94 -13.63 25.93
C GLN A 6 18.99 -12.31 25.16
N ALA A 7 20.03 -12.12 24.35
CA ALA A 7 20.20 -10.94 23.53
C ALA A 7 18.93 -10.67 22.73
N ASP A 8 18.30 -9.52 22.98
CA ASP A 8 17.26 -8.95 22.15
C ASP A 8 17.74 -8.99 20.70
N ARG A 9 17.05 -9.75 19.87
CA ARG A 9 17.32 -9.82 18.43
C ARG A 9 16.48 -8.72 17.76
N PRO A 10 17.05 -7.54 17.44
CA PRO A 10 16.30 -6.45 16.80
C PRO A 10 15.71 -6.83 15.43
N GLY A 11 16.20 -7.89 14.80
CA GLY A 11 15.74 -8.33 13.47
C GLY A 11 14.35 -8.99 13.43
N ILE A 12 13.86 -9.57 14.53
CA ILE A 12 12.55 -10.25 14.54
C ILE A 12 11.42 -9.22 14.67
N GLN A 13 11.60 -8.26 15.58
CA GLN A 13 10.62 -7.19 15.79
C GLN A 13 10.51 -6.27 14.56
N TYR A 14 11.64 -5.96 13.91
CA TYR A 14 11.65 -5.14 12.69
C TYR A 14 10.94 -5.82 11.51
N ARG A 15 11.12 -7.14 11.33
CA ARG A 15 10.40 -7.90 10.30
C ARG A 15 8.90 -7.95 10.57
N SER A 16 8.47 -8.23 11.81
CA SER A 16 7.04 -8.21 12.13
C SER A 16 6.41 -6.83 11.95
N ALA A 17 7.10 -5.75 12.30
CA ALA A 17 6.61 -4.40 12.05
C ALA A 17 6.48 -4.11 10.54
N ALA A 18 7.47 -4.52 9.74
CA ALA A 18 7.44 -4.40 8.28
C ALA A 18 6.31 -5.22 7.63
N ASP A 19 6.08 -6.44 8.13
CA ASP A 19 5.01 -7.31 7.64
C ASP A 19 3.63 -6.74 7.98
N LEU A 20 3.45 -6.18 9.17
CA LEU A 20 2.21 -5.51 9.58
C LEU A 20 1.96 -4.23 8.77
N ASP A 21 3.01 -3.44 8.52
CA ASP A 21 2.95 -2.23 7.68
C ASP A 21 2.57 -2.57 6.23
N LEU A 22 3.22 -3.58 5.63
CA LEU A 22 2.87 -4.06 4.29
C LEU A 22 1.44 -4.63 4.22
N ALA A 23 1.01 -5.37 5.23
CA ALA A 23 -0.35 -5.91 5.30
C ALA A 23 -1.39 -4.77 5.40
N HIS A 24 -1.10 -3.75 6.21
CA HIS A 24 -1.94 -2.56 6.34
C HIS A 24 -2.03 -1.78 5.03
N LEU A 25 -0.91 -1.51 4.38
CA LEU A 25 -0.88 -0.83 3.08
C LEU A 25 -1.62 -1.63 2.00
N LEU A 26 -1.49 -2.96 2.00
CA LEU A 26 -2.24 -3.82 1.07
C LEU A 26 -3.75 -3.76 1.33
N ALA A 27 -4.17 -3.71 2.60
CA ALA A 27 -5.57 -3.55 2.97
C ALA A 27 -6.12 -2.19 2.48
N GLU A 28 -5.35 -1.10 2.65
CA GLU A 28 -5.72 0.22 2.13
C GLU A 28 -5.84 0.22 0.60
N VAL A 29 -4.91 -0.42 -0.12
CA VAL A 29 -5.00 -0.55 -1.59
C VAL A 29 -6.26 -1.32 -2.01
N ARG A 30 -6.61 -2.40 -1.30
CA ARG A 30 -7.83 -3.18 -1.57
C ARG A 30 -9.09 -2.37 -1.31
N SER A 31 -9.13 -1.63 -0.20
CA SER A 31 -10.22 -0.72 0.16
C SER A 31 -10.40 0.37 -0.89
N ALA A 32 -9.32 1.05 -1.27
CA ALA A 32 -9.34 2.11 -2.26
C ALA A 32 -9.75 1.59 -3.65
N ARG A 33 -9.36 0.37 -4.05
CA ARG A 33 -9.88 -0.28 -5.28
C ARG A 33 -11.36 -0.61 -5.22
N ALA A 34 -11.89 -0.96 -4.05
CA ALA A 34 -13.32 -1.19 -3.88
C ALA A 34 -14.10 0.13 -4.01
N ALA A 35 -13.61 1.20 -3.37
CA ALA A 35 -14.18 2.55 -3.47
C ALA A 35 -14.15 3.07 -4.92
N ASP A 36 -13.01 2.98 -5.61
CA ASP A 36 -12.86 3.42 -7.01
C ASP A 36 -13.82 2.66 -7.95
N ARG A 37 -13.98 1.33 -7.77
CA ARG A 37 -14.97 0.55 -8.54
C ARG A 37 -16.39 0.95 -8.24
N LEU A 38 -16.72 1.19 -6.97
CA LEU A 38 -18.05 1.62 -6.56
C LEU A 38 -18.39 2.99 -7.15
N ALA A 39 -17.45 3.94 -7.10
CA ALA A 39 -17.58 5.26 -7.71
C ALA A 39 -17.82 5.18 -9.23
N ARG A 40 -17.13 4.28 -9.95
CA ARG A 40 -17.39 4.04 -11.39
C ARG A 40 -18.76 3.45 -11.65
N SER A 41 -19.22 2.51 -10.83
CA SER A 41 -20.54 1.89 -11.00
C SER A 41 -21.71 2.79 -10.63
N ALA A 42 -21.49 3.76 -9.73
CA ALA A 42 -22.54 4.62 -9.21
C ALA A 42 -22.93 5.78 -10.15
N GLY A 43 -22.20 5.99 -11.26
CA GLY A 43 -22.50 7.03 -12.25
C GLY A 43 -22.59 8.45 -11.69
N ARG A 44 -22.03 8.72 -10.50
CA ARG A 44 -22.32 9.93 -9.71
C ARG A 44 -21.09 10.86 -9.62
N ARG A 45 -21.28 12.06 -10.19
CA ARG A 45 -20.59 13.36 -10.03
C ARG A 45 -19.06 13.32 -9.84
N ASP A 46 -18.39 13.88 -10.85
CA ASP A 46 -16.94 13.95 -11.06
C ASP A 46 -16.07 14.21 -9.82
N ASP A 47 -16.52 15.01 -8.84
CA ASP A 47 -15.68 15.38 -7.68
C ASP A 47 -15.34 14.19 -6.78
N THR A 48 -16.30 13.33 -6.45
CA THR A 48 -16.02 12.15 -5.60
C THR A 48 -15.14 11.13 -6.33
N PHE A 49 -15.36 10.98 -7.63
CA PHE A 49 -14.54 10.12 -8.47
C PHE A 49 -13.08 10.61 -8.55
N ARG A 50 -12.87 11.93 -8.66
CA ARG A 50 -11.53 12.53 -8.65
C ARG A 50 -10.85 12.35 -7.29
N SER A 51 -11.58 12.53 -6.19
CA SER A 51 -11.07 12.32 -4.83
C SER A 51 -10.65 10.87 -4.57
N ASP A 52 -11.49 9.89 -4.93
CA ASP A 52 -11.18 8.47 -4.74
C ASP A 52 -10.06 7.99 -5.66
N SER A 53 -9.99 8.52 -6.89
CA SER A 53 -8.90 8.25 -7.82
C SER A 53 -7.56 8.77 -7.30
N GLY A 54 -7.55 9.98 -6.72
CA GLY A 54 -6.38 10.56 -6.06
C GLY A 54 -5.96 9.77 -4.82
N ARG A 55 -6.92 9.35 -3.98
CA ARG A 55 -6.67 8.51 -2.81
C ARG A 55 -6.03 7.18 -3.20
N LEU A 56 -6.56 6.50 -4.21
CA LEU A 56 -5.99 5.23 -4.69
C LEU A 56 -4.60 5.41 -5.31
N ALA A 57 -4.35 6.51 -6.05
CA ALA A 57 -3.01 6.82 -6.53
C ALA A 57 -2.00 7.01 -5.37
N ALA A 58 -2.41 7.72 -4.32
CA ALA A 58 -1.59 7.91 -3.11
C ALA A 58 -1.31 6.59 -2.39
N SER A 59 -2.31 5.74 -2.21
CA SER A 59 -2.16 4.41 -1.58
C SER A 59 -1.21 3.51 -2.38
N LEU A 60 -1.34 3.48 -3.71
CA LEU A 60 -0.44 2.70 -4.58
C LEU A 60 1.00 3.21 -4.50
N LEU A 61 1.20 4.52 -4.44
CA LEU A 61 2.53 5.13 -4.30
C LEU A 61 3.14 4.81 -2.94
N ALA A 62 2.36 4.88 -1.85
CA ALA A 62 2.82 4.53 -0.51
C ALA A 62 3.26 3.07 -0.42
N TYR A 63 2.47 2.15 -0.99
CA TYR A 63 2.83 0.73 -1.07
C TYR A 63 4.10 0.49 -1.90
N ALA A 64 4.24 1.14 -3.05
CA ALA A 64 5.45 1.03 -3.87
C ALA A 64 6.70 1.55 -3.13
N LYS A 65 6.59 2.68 -2.43
CA LYS A 65 7.68 3.23 -1.61
C LYS A 65 8.06 2.32 -0.45
N ALA A 66 7.07 1.69 0.20
CA ALA A 66 7.33 0.72 1.26
C ALA A 66 8.11 -0.48 0.72
N LEU A 67 7.70 -1.03 -0.44
CA LEU A 67 8.44 -2.12 -1.09
C LEU A 67 9.88 -1.72 -1.44
N GLU A 68 10.09 -0.51 -1.97
CA GLU A 68 11.43 0.02 -2.24
C GLU A 68 12.27 0.15 -0.94
N GLY A 69 11.68 0.64 0.14
CA GLY A 69 12.31 0.73 1.47
C GLY A 69 12.74 -0.63 2.01
N TYR A 70 11.95 -1.67 1.76
CA TYR A 70 12.27 -3.06 2.10
C TYR A 70 13.15 -3.76 1.06
N ARG A 71 13.64 -3.05 0.02
CA ARG A 71 14.40 -3.60 -1.13
C ARG A 71 13.70 -4.75 -1.86
N LEU A 72 12.37 -4.72 -1.86
CA LEU A 72 11.52 -5.67 -2.56
C LEU A 72 11.17 -5.15 -3.96
N PRO A 73 11.05 -6.05 -4.96
CA PRO A 73 10.64 -5.64 -6.28
C PRO A 73 9.17 -5.18 -6.29
N VAL A 74 8.90 -4.00 -6.85
CA VAL A 74 7.53 -3.52 -7.05
C VAL A 74 6.81 -4.41 -8.08
N PRO A 75 5.68 -5.06 -7.73
CA PRO A 75 4.92 -5.90 -8.67
C PRO A 75 4.49 -5.14 -9.92
N ARG A 76 4.53 -5.81 -11.08
CA ARG A 76 4.14 -5.22 -12.38
C ARG A 76 2.75 -4.60 -12.34
N ALA A 77 1.78 -5.28 -11.74
CA ALA A 77 0.42 -4.78 -11.60
C ALA A 77 0.32 -3.41 -10.89
N ILE A 78 1.12 -3.19 -9.83
CA ILE A 78 1.17 -1.90 -9.12
C ILE A 78 1.81 -0.83 -10.00
N ARG A 79 2.90 -1.18 -10.70
CA ARG A 79 3.61 -0.28 -11.61
C ARG A 79 2.74 0.17 -12.79
N ASP A 80 2.02 -0.78 -13.39
CA ASP A 80 1.13 -0.53 -14.51
C ASP A 80 -0.06 0.33 -14.07
N GLU A 81 -0.63 0.05 -12.89
CA GLU A 81 -1.74 0.84 -12.34
C GLU A 81 -1.31 2.28 -11.99
N LEU A 82 -0.10 2.47 -11.44
CA LEU A 82 0.49 3.81 -11.25
C LEU A 82 0.70 4.54 -12.59
N ARG A 83 1.19 3.83 -13.61
CA ARG A 83 1.41 4.40 -14.95
C ARG A 83 0.09 4.82 -15.61
N LEU A 84 -0.95 4.01 -15.47
CA LEU A 84 -2.30 4.33 -15.96
C LEU A 84 -2.83 5.58 -15.25
N ARG A 85 -2.73 5.64 -13.92
CA ARG A 85 -3.21 6.79 -13.13
C ARG A 85 -2.49 8.09 -13.47
N ARG A 86 -1.18 8.04 -13.74
CA ARG A 86 -0.42 9.22 -14.17
C ARG A 86 -0.87 9.77 -15.54
N LYS A 87 -1.44 8.94 -16.41
CA LYS A 87 -1.99 9.37 -17.71
C LYS A 87 -3.42 9.89 -17.62
N LEU A 88 -4.13 9.57 -16.54
CA LEU A 88 -5.52 9.95 -16.30
C LEU A 88 -5.66 11.21 -15.44
N SER A 89 -4.54 11.73 -14.91
CA SER A 89 -4.49 12.86 -14.01
C SER A 89 -4.29 14.19 -14.71
#